data_AF-A0A093QNB3-F1
#
_entry.id   AF-A0A093QNB3-F1
#
_cell.length_a   1.000
_cell.length_b   1.000
_cell.length_c   1.000
_cell.angle_alpha   90.00
_cell.angle_beta   90.00
_cell.angle_gamma   90.00
#
_symmetry.space_group_name_H-M   'P 1'
#
loop_
_entity.id
_entity.type
_entity.pdbx_description
1 polymer ?
#
loop_
_entity_poly.entity_id
_entity_poly.type
_entity_poly.pdbx_seq_one_letter_code
_entity_poly.pdbx_strand_id
1 'polypeptide(L)'
;RFFKELEARHQNNIFIDDISDIVEKHTSSTFDPYVKYCTNEVYQQRTLQKLLATNPAFKEVLSRIESHEDCRNLPMISFLILPMQRVTRLPLLMDTICQKTPKDSPRYENCKQALKEVSKLVRLCNEGARKMERTEMMYTINSQLEFKIKPFPLVSSSRWLVKRGELTAYVEDTGLFSKRTSKQQVYFFLFNDVLIITKKKSEESYNVTDYSLRDQLVVQQCDSEDLTSSPVKNTSAMLYLRQSSAAHLFRLAVLSNHAGEKVEMLLGTETQSDRARWITALGQDRDGQKTDRTTLTQVEIIRTYTAKQPDELSLQVADVVLVYQKVNDGWYEGERLRDGERGWFPTECAKEITCRATIDKNMERMGRLLGLETNV
;
A
#
# COMPACT_ATOMS: atom_id res chain seq x y z
N ARG A 1 -34.84 -2.46 7.86
CA ARG A 1 -35.30 -1.24 8.56
C ARG A 1 -35.11 -0.02 7.66
N PHE A 2 -33.87 0.32 7.30
CA PHE A 2 -33.54 1.37 6.33
C PHE A 2 -34.44 1.40 5.08
N PHE A 3 -34.53 0.29 4.34
CA PHE A 3 -35.37 0.23 3.14
C PHE A 3 -36.87 0.48 3.42
N LYS A 4 -37.39 0.00 4.56
CA LYS A 4 -38.81 0.22 4.93
C LYS A 4 -39.09 1.71 5.21
N GLU A 5 -38.15 2.43 5.82
CA GLU A 5 -38.30 3.88 6.07
C GLU A 5 -38.23 4.68 4.76
N LEU A 6 -37.35 4.29 3.83
CA LEU A 6 -37.30 4.87 2.48
C LEU A 6 -38.60 4.61 1.69
N GLU A 7 -39.11 3.38 1.70
CA GLU A 7 -40.38 3.04 1.06
C GLU A 7 -41.55 3.80 1.68
N ALA A 8 -41.60 3.94 3.00
CA ALA A 8 -42.65 4.71 3.67
C ALA A 8 -42.62 6.19 3.23
N ARG A 9 -41.42 6.79 3.09
CA ARG A 9 -41.27 8.17 2.57
C ARG A 9 -41.80 8.30 1.14
N HIS A 10 -41.49 7.32 0.28
CA HIS A 10 -41.98 7.28 -1.10
C HIS A 10 -43.50 7.04 -1.18
N GLN A 11 -44.07 6.22 -0.30
CA GLN A 11 -45.52 5.96 -0.25
C GLN A 11 -46.31 7.17 0.26
N ASN A 12 -45.72 7.98 1.15
CA ASN A 12 -46.37 9.18 1.70
C ASN A 12 -46.47 10.32 0.67
N ASN A 13 -45.50 10.45 -0.25
CA ASN A 13 -45.52 11.47 -1.28
C ASN A 13 -44.76 11.01 -2.53
N ILE A 14 -45.37 11.21 -3.70
CA ILE A 14 -44.75 10.95 -5.02
C ILE A 14 -43.50 11.84 -5.20
N PHE A 15 -43.54 13.07 -4.67
CA PHE A 15 -42.37 13.94 -4.63
C PHE A 15 -41.62 13.73 -3.31
N ILE A 16 -40.42 13.14 -3.41
CA ILE A 16 -39.54 12.96 -2.26
C ILE A 16 -38.72 14.24 -2.07
N ASP A 17 -39.06 15.01 -1.04
CA ASP A 17 -38.39 16.27 -0.71
C ASP A 17 -36.95 16.10 -0.19
N ASP A 18 -36.73 15.09 0.67
CA ASP A 18 -35.43 14.78 1.30
C ASP A 18 -35.43 13.34 1.85
N ILE A 19 -34.26 12.71 1.88
CA ILE A 19 -33.98 11.40 2.51
C ILE A 19 -32.75 11.42 3.41
N SER A 20 -32.08 12.57 3.52
CA SER A 20 -30.80 12.73 4.23
C SER A 20 -30.92 12.34 5.70
N ASP A 21 -32.06 12.66 6.32
CA ASP A 21 -32.39 12.30 7.70
C ASP A 21 -32.40 10.77 7.92
N ILE A 22 -33.02 10.02 7.00
CA ILE A 22 -33.09 8.56 7.05
C ILE A 22 -31.69 7.97 6.88
N VAL A 23 -30.91 8.50 5.93
CA VAL A 23 -29.55 8.02 5.63
C VAL A 23 -28.62 8.27 6.81
N GLU A 24 -28.59 9.47 7.37
CA GLU A 24 -27.77 9.84 8.52
C GLU A 24 -28.09 8.97 9.74
N LYS A 25 -29.39 8.86 10.08
CA LYS A 25 -29.88 8.04 11.19
C LYS A 25 -29.40 6.59 11.07
N HIS A 26 -29.59 5.97 9.91
CA HIS A 26 -29.24 4.56 9.74
C HIS A 26 -27.74 4.31 9.68
N THR A 27 -26.99 5.25 9.10
CA THR A 27 -25.53 5.18 9.03
C THR A 27 -24.90 5.22 10.42
N SER A 28 -25.37 6.12 11.29
CA SER A 28 -24.85 6.30 12.64
C SER A 28 -25.26 5.19 13.61
N SER A 29 -26.45 4.59 13.44
CA SER A 29 -27.03 3.68 14.45
C SER A 29 -27.18 2.22 14.04
N THR A 30 -27.22 1.90 12.74
CA THR A 30 -27.57 0.55 12.28
C THR A 30 -26.61 -0.08 11.29
N PHE A 31 -25.65 0.67 10.74
CA PHE A 31 -24.75 0.17 9.70
C PHE A 31 -23.42 -0.40 10.23
N ASP A 32 -23.19 -0.48 11.54
CA ASP A 32 -22.04 -1.19 12.15
C ASP A 32 -21.80 -2.61 11.58
N PRO A 33 -22.82 -3.43 11.25
CA PRO A 33 -22.60 -4.74 10.63
C PRO A 33 -21.83 -4.68 9.29
N TYR A 34 -21.92 -3.57 8.53
CA TYR A 34 -21.10 -3.39 7.33
C TYR A 34 -19.62 -3.36 7.66
N VAL A 35 -19.24 -2.63 8.73
CA VAL A 35 -17.83 -2.53 9.16
C VAL A 35 -17.30 -3.91 9.53
N LYS A 36 -18.04 -4.67 10.32
CA LYS A 36 -17.67 -6.05 10.72
C LYS A 36 -17.56 -6.98 9.51
N TYR A 37 -18.52 -6.91 8.59
CA TYR A 37 -18.51 -7.76 7.40
C TYR A 37 -17.33 -7.44 6.48
N CYS A 38 -17.14 -6.16 6.16
CA CYS A 38 -16.08 -5.67 5.27
C CYS A 38 -14.68 -5.92 5.87
N THR A 39 -14.52 -5.74 7.19
CA THR A 39 -13.26 -6.06 7.89
C THR A 39 -12.85 -7.51 7.67
N ASN A 40 -13.81 -8.44 7.62
CA ASN A 40 -13.54 -9.86 7.47
C ASN A 40 -13.62 -10.34 6.01
N GLU A 41 -13.76 -9.44 5.03
CA GLU A 41 -13.98 -9.82 3.64
C GLU A 41 -12.82 -10.69 3.12
N VAL A 42 -11.57 -10.27 3.34
CA VAL A 42 -10.36 -11.02 2.92
C VAL A 42 -10.35 -12.44 3.51
N TYR A 43 -10.74 -12.58 4.78
CA TYR A 43 -10.83 -13.88 5.44
C TYR A 43 -11.89 -14.77 4.79
N GLN A 44 -13.04 -14.21 4.43
CA GLN A 44 -14.11 -14.94 3.72
C GLN A 44 -13.62 -15.44 2.35
N GLN A 45 -12.94 -14.57 1.58
CA GLN A 45 -12.41 -14.93 0.26
C GLN A 45 -11.37 -16.05 0.34
N ARG A 46 -10.41 -15.96 1.26
CA ARG A 46 -9.40 -17.01 1.49
C ARG A 46 -10.02 -18.32 1.94
N THR A 47 -10.99 -18.25 2.85
CA THR A 47 -11.70 -19.45 3.33
C THR A 47 -12.42 -20.13 2.18
N LEU A 48 -13.10 -19.37 1.31
CA LEU A 48 -13.73 -19.89 0.11
C LEU A 48 -12.72 -20.55 -0.83
N GLN A 49 -11.60 -19.87 -1.14
CA GLN A 49 -10.54 -20.43 -1.99
C GLN A 49 -9.94 -21.72 -1.40
N LYS A 50 -9.65 -21.73 -0.10
CA LYS A 50 -9.15 -22.91 0.60
C LYS A 50 -10.14 -24.06 0.50
N LEU A 51 -11.43 -23.83 0.78
CA LEU A 51 -12.46 -24.86 0.69
C LEU A 51 -12.61 -25.40 -0.73
N LEU A 52 -12.56 -24.54 -1.75
CA LEU A 52 -12.59 -24.95 -3.15
C LEU A 52 -11.38 -25.81 -3.55
N ALA A 53 -10.21 -25.56 -2.95
CA ALA A 53 -8.99 -26.30 -3.24
C ALA A 53 -8.90 -27.63 -2.45
N THR A 54 -9.36 -27.66 -1.20
CA THR A 54 -9.15 -28.80 -0.29
C THR A 54 -10.37 -29.68 -0.09
N ASN A 55 -11.59 -29.23 -0.44
CA ASN A 55 -12.83 -29.95 -0.18
C ASN A 55 -13.67 -30.14 -1.46
N PRO A 56 -13.54 -31.31 -2.14
CA PRO A 56 -14.30 -31.62 -3.34
C PRO A 56 -15.83 -31.62 -3.15
N ALA A 57 -16.32 -32.11 -2.01
CA ALA A 57 -17.76 -32.16 -1.73
C ALA A 57 -18.37 -30.76 -1.59
N PHE A 58 -17.65 -29.84 -0.95
CA PHE A 58 -18.04 -28.43 -0.90
C PHE A 58 -18.10 -27.81 -2.30
N LYS A 59 -17.08 -28.06 -3.12
CA LYS A 59 -17.00 -27.56 -4.51
C LYS A 59 -18.19 -28.04 -5.36
N GLU A 60 -18.56 -29.31 -5.25
CA GLU A 60 -19.70 -29.88 -5.98
C GLU A 60 -21.02 -29.21 -5.57
N VAL A 61 -21.29 -29.11 -4.25
CA VAL A 61 -22.49 -28.46 -3.73
C VAL A 61 -22.56 -27.00 -4.16
N LEU A 62 -21.44 -26.28 -4.09
CA LEU A 62 -21.39 -24.88 -4.48
C LEU A 62 -21.67 -24.71 -5.98
N SER A 63 -21.04 -25.52 -6.83
CA SER A 63 -21.27 -25.48 -8.28
C SER A 63 -22.74 -25.73 -8.64
N ARG A 64 -23.41 -26.63 -7.91
CA ARG A 64 -24.85 -26.86 -8.10
C ARG A 64 -25.68 -25.64 -7.70
N ILE A 65 -25.36 -24.98 -6.59
CA ILE A 65 -26.06 -23.75 -6.16
C ILE A 65 -25.84 -22.61 -7.17
N GLU A 66 -24.59 -22.42 -7.62
CA GLU A 66 -24.22 -21.38 -8.60
C GLU A 66 -24.91 -21.56 -9.95
N SER A 67 -25.27 -22.80 -10.32
CA SER A 67 -26.05 -23.11 -11.54
C SER A 67 -27.55 -22.79 -11.44
N HIS A 68 -28.06 -22.45 -10.26
CA HIS A 68 -29.46 -22.10 -10.08
C HIS A 68 -29.79 -20.77 -10.76
N GLU A 69 -30.99 -20.65 -11.35
CA GLU A 69 -31.40 -19.46 -12.12
C GLU A 69 -31.35 -18.17 -11.28
N ASP A 70 -31.70 -18.26 -9.99
CA ASP A 70 -31.61 -17.13 -9.04
C ASP A 70 -30.18 -16.58 -8.91
N CYS A 71 -29.16 -17.43 -9.09
CA CYS A 71 -27.76 -17.01 -9.03
C CYS A 71 -27.28 -16.39 -10.36
N ARG A 72 -28.05 -16.52 -11.44
CA ARG A 72 -27.71 -16.00 -12.78
C ARG A 72 -26.30 -16.42 -13.25
N ASN A 73 -25.88 -17.64 -12.90
CA ASN A 73 -24.53 -18.18 -13.15
C ASN A 73 -23.38 -17.34 -12.59
N LEU A 74 -23.63 -16.56 -11.54
CA LEU A 74 -22.59 -15.81 -10.86
C LEU A 74 -21.95 -16.66 -9.75
N PRO A 75 -20.61 -16.63 -9.60
CA PRO A 75 -19.93 -17.37 -8.55
C PRO A 75 -20.17 -16.74 -7.18
N MET A 76 -20.08 -17.53 -6.10
CA MET A 76 -20.31 -17.11 -4.71
C MET A 76 -19.55 -15.84 -4.32
N ILE A 77 -18.33 -15.68 -4.81
CA ILE A 77 -17.49 -14.50 -4.58
C ILE A 77 -18.17 -13.18 -5.03
N SER A 78 -18.98 -13.23 -6.09
CA SER A 78 -19.72 -12.06 -6.60
C SER A 78 -20.86 -11.61 -5.68
N PHE A 79 -21.36 -12.50 -4.83
CA PHE A 79 -22.37 -12.20 -3.84
C PHE A 79 -21.73 -11.72 -2.53
N LEU A 80 -20.58 -12.30 -2.15
CA LEU A 80 -19.84 -11.90 -0.96
C LEU A 80 -19.32 -10.45 -1.03
N ILE A 81 -19.04 -9.93 -2.22
CA ILE A 81 -18.58 -8.54 -2.41
C ILE A 81 -19.71 -7.49 -2.32
N LEU A 82 -20.98 -7.91 -2.38
CA LEU A 82 -22.12 -6.99 -2.48
C LEU A 82 -22.23 -6.00 -1.31
N PRO A 83 -21.97 -6.37 -0.04
CA PRO A 83 -22.06 -5.41 1.06
C PRO A 83 -21.06 -4.25 0.92
N MET A 84 -19.81 -4.54 0.51
CA MET A 84 -18.80 -3.51 0.23
C MET A 84 -19.23 -2.62 -0.95
N GLN A 85 -19.72 -3.23 -2.04
CA GLN A 85 -20.24 -2.46 -3.19
C GLN A 85 -21.43 -1.59 -2.82
N ARG A 86 -22.30 -2.07 -1.93
CA ARG A 86 -23.49 -1.31 -1.53
C ARG A 86 -23.13 -0.11 -0.69
N VAL A 87 -22.28 -0.29 0.32
CA VAL A 87 -21.90 0.81 1.23
C VAL A 87 -21.08 1.88 0.50
N THR A 88 -20.20 1.48 -0.43
CA THR A 88 -19.39 2.42 -1.24
C THR A 88 -20.19 3.20 -2.27
N ARG A 89 -21.39 2.75 -2.67
CA ARG A 89 -22.29 3.50 -3.55
C ARG A 89 -23.06 4.61 -2.84
N LEU A 90 -23.31 4.49 -1.54
CA LEU A 90 -24.11 5.45 -0.80
C LEU A 90 -23.53 6.88 -0.82
N PRO A 91 -22.20 7.11 -0.64
CA PRO A 91 -21.63 8.45 -0.79
C PRO A 91 -21.84 9.05 -2.18
N LEU A 92 -21.72 8.25 -3.24
CA LEU A 92 -21.90 8.74 -4.62
C LEU A 92 -23.34 9.21 -4.88
N LEU A 93 -24.31 8.47 -4.35
CA LEU A 93 -25.72 8.83 -4.43
C LEU A 93 -26.02 10.08 -3.60
N MET A 94 -25.47 10.17 -2.38
CA MET A 94 -25.64 11.33 -1.51
C MET A 94 -24.96 12.59 -2.06
N ASP A 95 -23.79 12.46 -2.68
CA ASP A 95 -23.11 13.56 -3.36
C ASP A 95 -23.94 14.09 -4.54
N THR A 96 -24.56 13.19 -5.31
CA THR A 96 -25.48 13.59 -6.39
C THR A 96 -26.67 14.38 -5.84
N ILE A 97 -27.25 13.95 -4.71
CA ILE A 97 -28.33 14.69 -4.04
C ILE A 97 -27.84 16.06 -3.56
N CYS A 98 -26.65 16.14 -2.94
CA CYS A 98 -26.05 17.40 -2.53
C CYS A 98 -25.88 18.37 -3.70
N GLN A 99 -25.37 17.90 -4.85
CA GLN A 99 -25.15 18.72 -6.04
C GLN A 99 -26.44 19.27 -6.65
N LYS A 100 -27.55 18.54 -6.50
CA LYS A 100 -28.88 18.94 -7.02
C LYS A 100 -29.70 19.76 -6.02
N THR A 101 -29.26 19.83 -4.76
CA THR A 101 -29.96 20.58 -3.70
C THR A 101 -29.52 22.05 -3.71
N PRO A 102 -30.45 23.02 -3.67
CA PRO A 102 -30.11 24.46 -3.61
C PRO A 102 -29.24 24.78 -2.39
N LYS A 103 -28.10 25.46 -2.60
CA LYS A 103 -27.10 25.73 -1.55
C LYS A 103 -27.64 26.57 -0.39
N ASP A 104 -28.62 27.42 -0.66
CA ASP A 104 -29.20 28.35 0.32
C ASP A 104 -30.31 27.68 1.15
N SER A 105 -30.60 26.40 0.89
CA SER A 105 -31.61 25.63 1.59
C SER A 105 -31.03 24.99 2.86
N PRO A 106 -31.78 24.93 3.99
CA PRO A 106 -31.39 24.14 5.16
C PRO A 106 -31.20 22.65 4.82
N ARG A 107 -31.85 22.17 3.75
CA ARG A 107 -31.71 20.79 3.24
C ARG A 107 -30.30 20.50 2.75
N TYR A 108 -29.60 21.51 2.24
CA TYR A 108 -28.23 21.34 1.75
C TYR A 108 -27.28 20.93 2.88
N GLU A 109 -27.46 21.50 4.07
CA GLU A 109 -26.68 21.12 5.26
C GLU A 109 -27.02 19.71 5.75
N ASN A 110 -28.30 19.31 5.72
CA ASN A 110 -28.70 17.93 6.01
C ASN A 110 -28.04 16.93 5.03
N CYS A 111 -28.05 17.25 3.74
CA CYS A 111 -27.44 16.42 2.70
C CYS A 111 -25.92 16.27 2.91
N LYS A 112 -25.23 17.37 3.23
CA LYS A 112 -23.80 17.35 3.55
C LYS A 112 -23.50 16.50 4.78
N GLN A 113 -24.31 16.62 5.82
CA GLN A 113 -24.12 15.86 7.05
C GLN A 113 -24.33 14.37 6.82
N ALA A 114 -25.38 13.98 6.10
CA ALA A 114 -25.60 12.60 5.67
C ALA A 114 -24.45 12.06 4.79
N LEU A 115 -23.96 12.85 3.83
CA LEU A 115 -22.81 12.50 3.00
C LEU A 115 -21.55 12.26 3.85
N LYS A 116 -21.30 13.13 4.84
CA LYS A 116 -20.17 13.01 5.77
C LYS A 116 -20.23 11.72 6.57
N GLU A 117 -21.37 11.39 7.17
CA GLU A 117 -21.53 10.18 7.97
C GLU A 117 -21.38 8.91 7.12
N VAL A 118 -21.95 8.87 5.91
CA VAL A 118 -21.80 7.71 5.02
C VAL A 118 -20.36 7.56 4.54
N SER A 119 -19.68 8.68 4.23
CA SER A 119 -18.27 8.66 3.85
C SER A 119 -17.39 8.14 5.00
N LYS A 120 -17.68 8.53 6.24
CA LYS A 120 -17.03 8.00 7.44
C LYS A 120 -17.25 6.50 7.60
N LEU A 121 -18.47 6.00 7.38
CA LEU A 121 -18.75 4.56 7.42
C LEU A 121 -17.91 3.79 6.39
N VAL A 122 -17.87 4.26 5.14
CA VAL A 122 -17.05 3.63 4.08
C VAL A 122 -15.58 3.63 4.46
N ARG A 123 -15.07 4.74 5.04
CA ARG A 123 -13.70 4.81 5.55
C ARG A 123 -13.43 3.74 6.61
N LEU A 124 -14.33 3.57 7.58
CA LEU A 124 -14.19 2.53 8.62
C LEU A 124 -14.19 1.10 8.02
N CYS A 125 -15.05 0.83 7.02
CA CYS A 125 -15.05 -0.44 6.32
C CYS A 125 -13.71 -0.71 5.62
N ASN A 126 -13.21 0.28 4.87
CA ASN A 126 -11.95 0.16 4.12
C ASN A 126 -10.73 0.04 5.04
N GLU A 127 -10.68 0.81 6.13
CA GLU A 127 -9.61 0.74 7.12
C GLU A 127 -9.61 -0.61 7.84
N GLY A 128 -10.79 -1.09 8.25
CA GLY A 128 -10.96 -2.42 8.84
C GLY A 128 -10.48 -3.53 7.91
N ALA A 129 -10.91 -3.51 6.66
CA ALA A 129 -10.48 -4.49 5.64
C ALA A 129 -8.95 -4.45 5.44
N ARG A 130 -8.38 -3.26 5.28
CA ARG A 130 -6.92 -3.05 5.13
C ARG A 130 -6.13 -3.54 6.35
N LYS A 131 -6.62 -3.26 7.55
CA LYS A 131 -5.99 -3.69 8.81
C LYS A 131 -6.02 -5.21 8.94
N MET A 132 -7.13 -5.85 8.57
CA MET A 132 -7.24 -7.30 8.57
C MET A 132 -6.27 -7.93 7.56
N GLU A 133 -6.22 -7.42 6.32
CA GLU A 133 -5.29 -7.89 5.29
C GLU A 133 -3.82 -7.81 5.76
N ARG A 134 -3.44 -6.69 6.39
CA ARG A 134 -2.11 -6.50 6.98
C ARG A 134 -1.80 -7.52 8.08
N THR A 135 -2.74 -7.71 9.02
CA THR A 135 -2.57 -8.67 10.12
C THR A 135 -2.41 -10.09 9.61
N GLU A 136 -3.23 -10.48 8.63
CA GLU A 136 -3.14 -11.76 7.94
C GLU A 136 -1.80 -11.95 7.23
N MET A 137 -1.30 -10.91 6.55
CA MET A 137 0.03 -10.94 5.94
C MET A 137 1.12 -11.14 7.00
N MET A 138 1.00 -10.54 8.18
CA MET A 138 1.96 -10.76 9.28
C MET A 138 1.94 -12.22 9.74
N TYR A 139 0.76 -12.85 9.84
CA TYR A 139 0.66 -14.26 10.19
C TYR A 139 1.33 -15.16 9.15
N THR A 140 1.06 -14.91 7.86
CA THR A 140 1.69 -15.66 6.75
C THR A 140 3.20 -15.52 6.81
N ILE A 141 3.74 -14.29 6.91
CA ILE A 141 5.20 -14.10 6.98
C ILE A 141 5.78 -14.76 8.23
N ASN A 142 5.13 -14.60 9.39
CA ASN A 142 5.61 -15.21 10.64
C ASN A 142 5.75 -16.73 10.52
N SER A 143 4.84 -17.40 9.81
CA SER A 143 4.93 -18.85 9.57
C SER A 143 6.10 -19.26 8.65
N GLN A 144 6.65 -18.33 7.88
CA GLN A 144 7.78 -18.55 6.96
C GLN A 144 9.14 -18.25 7.63
N LEU A 145 9.15 -17.62 8.81
CA LEU A 145 10.37 -17.20 9.52
C LEU A 145 10.76 -18.19 10.62
N GLU A 146 12.01 -18.65 10.57
CA GLU A 146 12.63 -19.47 11.62
C GLU A 146 13.66 -18.62 12.39
N PHE A 147 13.36 -18.29 13.65
CA PHE A 147 14.23 -17.50 14.51
C PHE A 147 15.27 -18.39 15.21
N LYS A 148 16.52 -18.32 14.76
CA LYS A 148 17.68 -18.91 15.48
C LYS A 148 18.25 -17.99 16.56
N ILE A 149 17.81 -16.73 16.54
CA ILE A 149 18.11 -15.68 17.51
C ILE A 149 16.86 -15.44 18.38
N LYS A 150 16.93 -14.45 19.29
CA LYS A 150 15.78 -14.07 20.14
C LYS A 150 14.52 -13.83 19.29
N PRO A 151 13.41 -14.55 19.52
CA PRO A 151 12.19 -14.39 18.73
C PRO A 151 11.66 -12.96 18.77
N PHE A 152 11.16 -12.49 17.62
CA PHE A 152 10.51 -11.19 17.49
C PHE A 152 8.99 -11.38 17.32
N PRO A 153 8.14 -10.69 18.11
CA PRO A 153 6.69 -10.83 18.00
C PRO A 153 6.17 -10.11 16.74
N LEU A 154 6.17 -10.80 15.61
CA LEU A 154 5.86 -10.21 14.30
C LEU A 154 4.37 -9.88 14.12
N VAL A 155 3.47 -10.67 14.68
CA VAL A 155 2.02 -10.47 14.52
C VAL A 155 1.57 -9.30 15.39
N SER A 156 1.27 -8.16 14.76
CA SER A 156 0.75 -6.96 15.40
C SER A 156 -0.28 -6.28 14.50
N SER A 157 -1.32 -5.72 15.12
CA SER A 157 -2.38 -5.00 14.41
C SER A 157 -1.95 -3.64 13.83
N SER A 158 -0.78 -3.15 14.23
CA SER A 158 -0.18 -1.88 13.77
C SER A 158 1.02 -2.09 12.84
N ARG A 159 1.31 -3.34 12.44
CA ARG A 159 2.45 -3.67 11.59
C ARG A 159 2.00 -3.99 10.17
N TRP A 160 2.73 -3.47 9.20
CA TRP A 160 2.54 -3.80 7.79
C TRP A 160 3.88 -3.91 7.08
N LEU A 161 3.91 -4.75 6.04
CA LEU A 161 5.08 -4.92 5.19
C LEU A 161 5.21 -3.69 4.27
N VAL A 162 6.38 -3.05 4.29
CA VAL A 162 6.73 -1.91 3.43
C VAL A 162 7.42 -2.41 2.17
N LYS A 163 8.40 -3.32 2.30
CA LYS A 163 9.11 -3.92 1.16
C LYS A 163 9.70 -5.27 1.54
N ARG A 164 9.86 -6.16 0.57
CA ARG A 164 10.62 -7.40 0.73
C ARG A 164 11.37 -7.73 -0.56
N GLY A 165 12.47 -8.47 -0.44
CA GLY A 165 13.23 -8.90 -1.60
C GLY A 165 14.63 -9.39 -1.26
N GLU A 166 15.27 -9.98 -2.27
CA GLU A 166 16.63 -10.47 -2.22
C GLU A 166 17.62 -9.35 -2.56
N LEU A 167 18.71 -9.28 -1.83
CA LEU A 167 19.81 -8.35 -2.02
C LEU A 167 21.13 -9.11 -1.96
N THR A 168 22.12 -8.66 -2.72
CA THR A 168 23.48 -9.17 -2.60
C THR A 168 24.23 -8.35 -1.54
N ALA A 169 24.56 -8.98 -0.41
CA ALA A 169 25.45 -8.41 0.59
C ALA A 169 26.92 -8.70 0.23
N TYR A 170 27.76 -7.68 0.31
CA TYR A 170 29.19 -7.76 0.10
C TYR A 170 29.90 -7.73 1.45
N VAL A 171 30.48 -8.85 1.85
CA VAL A 171 31.16 -9.00 3.14
C VAL A 171 32.67 -9.02 2.90
N GLU A 172 33.40 -8.13 3.58
CA GLU A 172 34.86 -8.18 3.61
C GLU A 172 35.31 -9.28 4.58
N ASP A 173 36.01 -10.30 4.08
CA ASP A 173 36.60 -11.34 4.90
C ASP A 173 38.03 -10.92 5.24
N THR A 174 38.26 -10.49 6.48
CA THR A 174 39.59 -10.11 6.99
C THR A 174 40.37 -11.35 7.43
N GLY A 175 40.82 -12.15 6.46
CA GLY A 175 41.81 -13.20 6.70
C GLY A 175 43.23 -12.63 6.82
N LEU A 176 44.08 -13.26 7.63
CA LEU A 176 45.45 -12.85 7.97
C LEU A 176 46.39 -12.61 6.77
N PHE A 177 46.05 -13.04 5.54
CA PHE A 177 46.92 -12.94 4.36
C PHE A 177 46.22 -12.56 3.04
N SER A 178 44.93 -12.23 3.05
CA SER A 178 44.24 -11.73 1.84
C SER A 178 42.89 -11.09 2.19
N LYS A 179 42.62 -9.89 1.69
CA LYS A 179 41.29 -9.27 1.70
C LYS A 179 40.45 -9.91 0.60
N ARG A 180 39.72 -10.98 0.93
CA ARG A 180 38.80 -11.62 -0.03
C ARG A 180 37.37 -11.14 0.28
N THR A 181 36.68 -10.67 -0.75
CA THR A 181 35.27 -10.28 -0.62
C THR A 181 34.39 -11.47 -0.96
N SER A 182 33.44 -11.79 -0.09
CA SER A 182 32.42 -12.80 -0.38
C SER A 182 31.09 -12.12 -0.70
N LYS A 183 30.38 -12.67 -1.69
CA LYS A 183 29.01 -12.28 -2.03
C LYS A 183 28.06 -13.24 -1.32
N GLN A 184 27.11 -12.69 -0.56
CA GLN A 184 26.09 -13.47 0.11
C GLN A 184 24.71 -12.96 -0.27
N GLN A 185 23.83 -13.86 -0.69
CA GLN A 185 22.42 -13.53 -0.87
C GLN A 185 21.74 -13.42 0.51
N VAL A 186 21.07 -12.30 0.72
CA VAL A 186 20.29 -12.00 1.91
C VAL A 186 18.89 -11.59 1.48
N TYR A 187 17.89 -11.98 2.25
CA TYR A 187 16.50 -11.65 1.97
C TYR A 187 15.92 -10.79 3.08
N PHE A 188 15.39 -9.63 2.71
CA PHE A 188 14.95 -8.59 3.64
C PHE A 188 13.43 -8.59 3.72
N PHE A 189 12.91 -8.48 4.93
CA PHE A 189 11.51 -8.14 5.20
C PHE A 189 11.48 -6.82 5.97
N LEU A 190 11.13 -5.74 5.28
CA LEU A 190 11.04 -4.41 5.85
C LEU A 190 9.61 -4.09 6.20
N PHE A 191 9.35 -3.86 7.48
CA PHE A 191 8.07 -3.40 8.01
C PHE A 191 8.14 -1.90 8.34
N ASN A 192 7.01 -1.35 8.74
CA ASN A 192 6.90 0.05 9.14
C ASN A 192 7.66 0.38 10.44
N ASP A 193 7.99 -0.60 11.27
CA ASP A 193 8.64 -0.41 12.57
C ASP A 193 9.91 -1.26 12.76
N VAL A 194 10.14 -2.27 11.92
CA VAL A 194 11.27 -3.20 12.05
C VAL A 194 11.76 -3.67 10.68
N LEU A 195 13.07 -3.90 10.55
CA LEU A 195 13.69 -4.64 9.46
C LEU A 195 14.12 -6.02 9.97
N ILE A 196 13.74 -7.08 9.25
CA ILE A 196 14.19 -8.45 9.49
C ILE A 196 15.10 -8.88 8.35
N ILE A 197 16.29 -9.35 8.69
CA ILE A 197 17.32 -9.83 7.76
C ILE A 197 17.38 -11.35 7.86
N THR A 198 17.29 -12.01 6.70
CA THR A 198 17.18 -13.47 6.64
C THR A 198 18.09 -14.08 5.58
N LYS A 199 18.30 -15.40 5.70
CA LYS A 199 18.88 -16.25 4.67
C LYS A 199 17.80 -17.23 4.19
N LYS A 200 17.57 -17.27 2.87
CA LYS A 200 16.61 -18.19 2.24
C LYS A 200 17.03 -19.64 2.51
N LYS A 201 16.11 -20.46 3.04
CA LYS A 201 16.28 -21.91 3.29
C LYS A 201 15.58 -22.72 2.20
N SER A 202 14.39 -22.30 1.80
CA SER A 202 13.61 -22.81 0.67
C SER A 202 12.75 -21.67 0.09
N GLU A 203 11.90 -21.96 -0.91
CA GLU A 203 11.00 -20.94 -1.50
C GLU A 203 10.10 -20.23 -0.49
N GLU A 204 9.64 -20.92 0.55
CA GLU A 204 8.71 -20.39 1.56
C GLU A 204 9.29 -20.42 2.98
N SER A 205 10.60 -20.60 3.16
CA SER A 205 11.22 -20.68 4.49
C SER A 205 12.51 -19.88 4.56
N TYR A 206 12.63 -19.07 5.61
CA TYR A 206 13.73 -18.13 5.82
C TYR A 206 14.28 -18.27 7.23
N ASN A 207 15.60 -18.40 7.35
CA ASN A 207 16.28 -18.33 8.64
C ASN A 207 16.55 -16.87 8.98
N VAL A 208 15.99 -16.39 10.09
CA VAL A 208 16.26 -15.04 10.58
C VAL A 208 17.67 -15.00 11.16
N THR A 209 18.50 -14.11 10.62
CA THR A 209 19.89 -13.92 11.06
C THR A 209 20.07 -12.65 11.86
N ASP A 210 19.28 -11.61 11.60
CA ASP A 210 19.33 -10.36 12.34
C ASP A 210 17.99 -9.60 12.22
N TYR A 211 17.74 -8.65 13.13
CA TYR A 211 16.70 -7.65 12.98
C TYR A 211 17.04 -6.36 13.72
N SER A 212 16.45 -5.26 13.30
CA SER A 212 16.63 -3.94 13.91
C SER A 212 15.35 -3.13 13.80
N LEU A 213 15.06 -2.31 14.80
CA LEU A 213 13.98 -1.32 14.70
C LEU A 213 14.30 -0.30 13.61
N ARG A 214 13.25 0.28 13.03
CA ARG A 214 13.36 1.19 11.87
C ARG A 214 14.02 2.52 12.20
N ASP A 215 13.86 2.99 13.43
CA ASP A 215 14.51 4.19 13.97
C ASP A 215 16.04 4.05 14.09
N GLN A 216 16.54 2.80 14.11
CA GLN A 216 17.96 2.46 14.19
C GLN A 216 18.63 2.22 12.82
N LEU A 217 17.92 2.46 11.71
CA LEU A 217 18.44 2.27 10.36
C LEU A 217 18.91 3.60 9.75
N VAL A 218 20.11 3.59 9.18
CA VAL A 218 20.66 4.72 8.43
C VAL A 218 21.09 4.24 7.05
N VAL A 219 20.51 4.82 6.01
CA VAL A 219 20.85 4.53 4.62
C VAL A 219 21.78 5.62 4.09
N GLN A 220 22.83 5.21 3.41
CA GLN A 220 23.73 6.10 2.70
C GLN A 220 23.73 5.74 1.20
N GLN A 221 23.50 6.75 0.37
CA GLN A 221 23.60 6.60 -1.08
C GLN A 221 25.09 6.53 -1.44
N CYS A 222 25.50 5.50 -2.18
CA CYS A 222 26.82 5.49 -2.80
C CYS A 222 26.72 6.25 -4.11
N ASP A 223 27.17 7.50 -4.15
CA ASP A 223 27.34 8.22 -5.41
C ASP A 223 28.66 7.84 -6.07
N SER A 224 28.68 7.79 -7.40
CA SER A 224 29.87 7.39 -8.16
C SER A 224 31.05 8.34 -7.97
N GLU A 225 30.80 9.58 -7.53
CA GLU A 225 31.81 10.65 -7.37
C GLU A 225 32.49 10.67 -5.98
N ASP A 226 31.86 10.12 -4.93
CA ASP A 226 32.49 9.98 -3.59
C ASP A 226 33.61 8.91 -3.55
N LEU A 227 33.88 8.29 -4.70
CA LEU A 227 34.89 7.25 -4.87
C LEU A 227 36.18 7.77 -5.51
N THR A 228 36.18 8.97 -6.09
CA THR A 228 37.34 9.57 -6.76
C THR A 228 37.95 10.75 -5.99
N SER A 229 37.23 11.34 -5.03
CA SER A 229 37.63 12.59 -4.35
C SER A 229 38.38 12.42 -3.02
N SER A 230 38.56 11.18 -2.52
CA SER A 230 39.33 10.93 -1.29
C SER A 230 40.51 9.99 -1.56
N PRO A 231 41.77 10.47 -1.57
CA PRO A 231 42.94 9.64 -1.86
C PRO A 231 43.25 8.57 -0.79
N VAL A 232 42.56 8.57 0.36
CA VAL A 232 43.05 7.86 1.56
C VAL A 232 42.05 6.90 2.22
N LYS A 233 40.78 6.78 1.78
CA LYS A 233 39.80 5.91 2.51
C LYS A 233 38.91 4.95 1.71
N ASN A 234 38.81 5.04 0.38
CA ASN A 234 37.81 4.26 -0.38
C ASN A 234 38.39 3.30 -1.44
N THR A 235 39.52 2.65 -1.16
CA THR A 235 40.08 1.62 -2.06
C THR A 235 39.16 0.40 -2.25
N SER A 236 38.33 0.08 -1.25
CA SER A 236 37.40 -1.06 -1.30
C SER A 236 36.33 -0.86 -2.39
N ALA A 237 35.72 0.32 -2.45
CA ALA A 237 34.65 0.61 -3.41
C ALA A 237 35.11 0.75 -4.86
N MET A 238 36.34 1.22 -5.09
CA MET A 238 36.97 1.21 -6.41
C MET A 238 37.35 -0.19 -6.92
N LEU A 239 37.65 -1.14 -6.02
CA LEU A 239 37.88 -2.54 -6.40
C LEU A 239 36.57 -3.28 -6.72
N TYR A 240 35.45 -2.93 -6.07
CA TYR A 240 34.14 -3.57 -6.29
C TYR A 240 33.54 -3.33 -7.68
N LEU A 241 33.76 -2.14 -8.26
CA LEU A 241 33.26 -1.79 -9.61
C LEU A 241 34.04 -2.50 -10.73
N ARG A 242 35.31 -2.85 -10.51
CA ARG A 242 36.18 -3.47 -11.54
C ARG A 242 35.92 -4.96 -11.77
N GLN A 243 35.14 -5.63 -10.90
CA GLN A 243 34.96 -7.09 -10.94
C GLN A 243 33.53 -7.57 -11.20
N SER A 244 32.53 -6.69 -11.32
CA SER A 244 31.13 -7.10 -11.44
C SER A 244 30.38 -6.28 -12.50
N SER A 245 29.61 -6.97 -13.35
CA SER A 245 28.53 -6.35 -14.12
C SER A 245 27.68 -5.47 -13.19
N ALA A 246 27.44 -4.23 -13.60
CA ALA A 246 26.80 -3.14 -12.87
C ALA A 246 25.90 -3.55 -11.68
N ALA A 247 26.48 -3.63 -10.47
CA ALA A 247 25.68 -3.75 -9.24
C ALA A 247 25.32 -2.34 -8.79
N HIS A 248 24.02 -2.06 -8.60
CA HIS A 248 23.57 -0.77 -8.11
C HIS A 248 23.67 -0.77 -6.58
N LEU A 249 24.77 -0.19 -6.05
CA LEU A 249 25.14 -0.33 -4.64
C LEU A 249 24.57 0.77 -3.73
N PHE A 250 24.29 0.41 -2.47
CA PHE A 250 24.00 1.34 -1.38
C PHE A 250 24.49 0.77 -0.04
N ARG A 251 24.67 1.64 0.97
CA ARG A 251 25.08 1.23 2.32
C ARG A 251 23.91 1.32 3.29
N LEU A 252 23.77 0.29 4.12
CA LEU A 252 22.86 0.26 5.26
C LEU A 252 23.68 0.12 6.54
N ALA A 253 23.60 1.13 7.41
CA ALA A 253 24.13 1.08 8.75
C ALA A 253 22.98 0.82 9.74
N VAL A 254 23.08 -0.29 10.47
CA VAL A 254 22.23 -0.66 11.59
C VAL A 254 22.94 -0.16 12.86
N LEU A 255 22.36 0.83 13.53
CA LEU A 255 22.96 1.45 14.72
C LEU A 255 22.91 0.53 15.94
N SER A 256 21.84 -0.23 16.07
CA SER A 256 21.64 -1.22 17.12
C SER A 256 20.75 -2.34 16.61
N ASN A 257 21.33 -3.52 16.44
CA ASN A 257 20.59 -4.72 16.04
C ASN A 257 19.95 -5.42 17.27
N HIS A 258 19.41 -6.63 17.08
CA HIS A 258 18.78 -7.41 18.15
C HIS A 258 19.70 -7.74 19.34
N ALA A 259 21.02 -7.72 19.13
CA ALA A 259 22.05 -7.95 20.15
C ALA A 259 22.65 -6.65 20.71
N GLY A 260 22.18 -5.48 20.25
CA GLY A 260 22.75 -4.18 20.62
C GLY A 260 24.03 -3.82 19.88
N GLU A 261 24.34 -4.54 18.79
CA GLU A 261 25.56 -4.34 18.01
C GLU A 261 25.31 -3.42 16.82
N LYS A 262 26.35 -2.65 16.46
CA LYS A 262 26.36 -1.84 15.25
C LYS A 262 26.85 -2.68 14.07
N VAL A 263 26.08 -2.73 13.00
CA VAL A 263 26.39 -3.51 11.79
C VAL A 263 26.33 -2.60 10.57
N GLU A 264 27.32 -2.67 9.70
CA GLU A 264 27.31 -1.96 8.41
C GLU A 264 27.30 -2.99 7.27
N MET A 265 26.42 -2.78 6.30
CA MET A 265 26.24 -3.67 5.15
C MET A 265 26.38 -2.87 3.85
N LEU A 266 27.21 -3.38 2.94
CA LEU A 266 27.21 -2.95 1.55
C LEU A 266 26.29 -3.87 0.76
N LEU A 267 25.23 -3.30 0.18
CA LEU A 267 24.16 -4.02 -0.50
C LEU A 267 24.14 -3.65 -1.97
N GLY A 268 23.87 -4.62 -2.84
CA GLY A 268 23.69 -4.42 -4.29
C GLY A 268 22.36 -4.97 -4.78
N THR A 269 21.77 -4.26 -5.74
CA THR A 269 20.56 -4.65 -6.48
C THR A 269 20.86 -4.89 -7.96
N GLU A 270 19.95 -5.58 -8.63
CA GLU A 270 20.03 -5.88 -10.07
C GLU A 270 19.73 -4.67 -10.95
N THR A 271 18.82 -3.79 -10.53
CA THR A 271 18.38 -2.62 -11.29
C THR A 271 18.51 -1.32 -10.50
N GLN A 272 18.54 -0.19 -11.22
CA GLN A 272 18.60 1.14 -10.63
C GLN A 272 17.30 1.48 -9.88
N SER A 273 16.16 1.05 -10.43
CA SER A 273 14.84 1.17 -9.79
C SER A 273 14.78 0.40 -8.48
N ASP A 274 15.30 -0.83 -8.42
CA ASP A 274 15.26 -1.59 -7.17
C ASP A 274 16.15 -0.96 -6.10
N ARG A 275 17.34 -0.43 -6.47
CA ARG A 275 18.17 0.39 -5.56
C ARG A 275 17.39 1.60 -5.03
N ALA A 276 16.80 2.38 -5.92
CA ALA A 276 16.05 3.58 -5.54
C ALA A 276 14.88 3.22 -4.60
N ARG A 277 14.12 2.18 -4.93
CA ARG A 277 13.01 1.65 -4.13
C ARG A 277 13.47 1.21 -2.74
N TRP A 278 14.57 0.48 -2.63
CA TRP A 278 15.14 0.10 -1.34
C TRP A 278 15.62 1.30 -0.53
N ILE A 279 16.29 2.28 -1.16
CA ILE A 279 16.75 3.49 -0.48
C ILE A 279 15.55 4.31 0.03
N THR A 280 14.52 4.52 -0.78
CA THR A 280 13.28 5.21 -0.37
C THR A 280 12.57 4.43 0.74
N ALA A 281 12.45 3.11 0.61
CA ALA A 281 11.76 2.28 1.58
C ALA A 281 12.51 2.15 2.91
N LEU A 282 13.84 2.13 2.93
CA LEU A 282 14.68 2.06 4.14
C LEU A 282 14.96 3.45 4.72
N GLY A 283 14.89 4.49 3.89
CA GLY A 283 14.95 5.87 4.32
C GLY A 283 13.91 6.11 5.40
N GLN A 284 14.35 6.74 6.50
CA GLN A 284 13.40 7.39 7.37
C GLN A 284 12.79 8.53 6.57
N ASP A 285 11.46 8.63 6.60
CA ASP A 285 10.74 9.80 6.14
C ASP A 285 11.33 10.96 6.95
N ARG A 286 12.30 11.68 6.39
CA ARG A 286 12.76 12.96 6.94
C ARG A 286 11.63 13.92 6.65
N ASP A 287 10.58 13.75 7.45
CA ASP A 287 9.45 14.63 7.63
C ASP A 287 10.01 16.04 7.84
N GLY A 288 10.05 16.84 6.78
CA GLY A 288 10.70 18.15 6.80
C GLY A 288 10.93 18.81 5.46
N GLN A 289 11.29 18.06 4.41
CA GLN A 289 11.27 18.62 3.06
C GLN A 289 9.87 18.44 2.50
N LYS A 290 8.94 19.33 2.88
CA LYS A 290 7.68 19.53 2.16
C LYS A 290 8.05 19.96 0.75
N THR A 291 8.29 18.99 -0.13
CA THR A 291 8.43 19.26 -1.56
C THR A 291 7.15 19.95 -1.98
N ASP A 292 7.30 21.14 -2.57
CA ASP A 292 6.15 21.92 -3.00
C ASP A 292 5.42 21.13 -4.11
N ARG A 293 4.26 20.56 -3.75
CA ARG A 293 3.44 19.76 -4.64
C ARG A 293 3.06 20.51 -5.93
N THR A 294 3.06 21.84 -5.91
CA THR A 294 2.75 22.66 -7.09
C THR A 294 3.86 22.64 -8.15
N THR A 295 5.06 22.23 -7.77
CA THR A 295 6.25 22.14 -8.63
C THR A 295 6.50 20.74 -9.18
N LEU A 296 5.80 19.73 -8.65
CA LEU A 296 5.95 18.35 -9.08
C LEU A 296 5.35 18.12 -10.47
N THR A 297 6.02 17.27 -11.26
CA THR A 297 5.48 16.79 -12.53
C THR A 297 4.17 16.03 -12.28
N GLN A 298 3.12 16.35 -13.03
CA GLN A 298 1.88 15.58 -13.04
C GLN A 298 1.87 14.62 -14.21
N VAL A 299 1.48 13.37 -13.95
CA VAL A 299 1.23 12.38 -15.00
C VAL A 299 -0.20 11.86 -14.91
N GLU A 300 -0.81 11.62 -16.07
CA GLU A 300 -2.09 10.94 -16.21
C GLU A 300 -1.82 9.48 -16.59
N ILE A 301 -2.53 8.55 -15.94
CA ILE A 301 -2.40 7.13 -16.19
C ILE A 301 -3.21 6.75 -17.43
N ILE A 302 -2.53 6.19 -18.42
CA ILE A 302 -3.10 5.77 -19.71
C ILE A 302 -3.34 4.26 -19.79
N ARG A 303 -2.75 3.48 -18.87
CA ARG A 303 -2.92 2.02 -18.77
C ARG A 303 -3.07 1.62 -17.30
N THR A 304 -4.06 0.79 -16.99
CA THR A 304 -4.20 0.22 -15.64
C THR A 304 -2.97 -0.60 -15.27
N TYR A 305 -2.49 -0.43 -14.05
CA TYR A 305 -1.37 -1.15 -13.47
C TYR A 305 -1.75 -1.68 -12.09
N THR A 306 -1.49 -2.96 -11.84
CA THR A 306 -1.72 -3.59 -10.55
C THR A 306 -0.39 -3.81 -9.85
N ALA A 307 -0.27 -3.28 -8.64
CA ALA A 307 0.91 -3.45 -7.79
C ALA A 307 1.22 -4.94 -7.56
N LYS A 308 2.48 -5.31 -7.77
CA LYS A 308 3.03 -6.65 -7.55
C LYS A 308 3.81 -6.73 -6.23
N GLN A 309 4.35 -5.60 -5.76
CA GLN A 309 5.04 -5.50 -4.47
C GLN A 309 4.35 -4.47 -3.55
N PRO A 310 4.55 -4.55 -2.22
CA PRO A 310 3.89 -3.64 -1.26
C PRO A 310 4.27 -2.16 -1.40
N ASP A 311 5.43 -1.86 -1.98
CA ASP A 311 5.92 -0.50 -2.27
C ASP A 311 5.41 0.04 -3.62
N GLU A 312 4.68 -0.76 -4.40
CA GLU A 312 4.13 -0.35 -5.70
C GLU A 312 2.73 0.24 -5.56
N LEU A 313 2.42 1.20 -6.43
CA LEU A 313 1.15 1.90 -6.46
C LEU A 313 0.26 1.31 -7.56
N SER A 314 -0.86 0.68 -7.17
CA SER A 314 -1.88 0.26 -8.14
C SER A 314 -2.56 1.49 -8.76
N LEU A 315 -2.76 1.52 -10.06
CA LEU A 315 -3.23 2.69 -10.79
C LEU A 315 -4.29 2.31 -11.82
N GLN A 316 -5.31 3.16 -11.98
CA GLN A 316 -6.38 3.01 -12.96
C GLN A 316 -6.24 4.08 -14.05
N VAL A 317 -6.78 3.81 -15.24
CA VAL A 317 -6.83 4.79 -16.32
C VAL A 317 -7.50 6.09 -15.83
N ALA A 318 -6.93 7.23 -16.23
CA ALA A 318 -7.29 8.59 -15.81
C ALA A 318 -6.97 8.96 -14.36
N ASP A 319 -6.29 8.10 -13.59
CA ASP A 319 -5.66 8.54 -12.35
C ASP A 319 -4.61 9.61 -12.66
N VAL A 320 -4.50 10.60 -11.77
CA VAL A 320 -3.44 11.62 -11.82
C VAL A 320 -2.48 11.36 -10.66
N VAL A 321 -1.17 11.44 -10.95
CA VAL A 321 -0.11 11.19 -9.98
C VAL A 321 0.91 12.34 -9.99
N LEU A 322 1.28 12.81 -8.81
CA LEU A 322 2.41 13.72 -8.60
C LEU A 322 3.69 12.89 -8.54
N VAL A 323 4.64 13.15 -9.44
CA VAL A 323 5.90 12.39 -9.53
C VAL A 323 6.96 13.04 -8.64
N TYR A 324 7.44 12.30 -7.65
CA TYR A 324 8.52 12.72 -6.74
C TYR A 324 9.90 12.34 -7.28
N GLN A 325 10.01 11.16 -7.88
CA GLN A 325 11.27 10.64 -8.39
C GLN A 325 11.09 9.96 -9.74
N LYS A 326 12.04 10.21 -10.65
CA LYS A 326 12.15 9.50 -11.94
C LYS A 326 13.45 8.70 -11.95
N VAL A 327 13.37 7.40 -12.27
CA VAL A 327 14.53 6.52 -12.41
C VAL A 327 14.71 6.14 -13.88
N ASN A 328 15.96 6.15 -14.34
CA ASN A 328 16.30 6.04 -15.77
C ASN A 328 15.89 4.70 -16.41
N ASP A 329 15.71 3.65 -15.61
CA ASP A 329 15.26 2.33 -16.07
C ASP A 329 13.72 2.21 -16.15
N GLY A 330 13.01 3.34 -16.16
CA GLY A 330 11.60 3.39 -16.51
C GLY A 330 10.64 3.21 -15.34
N TRP A 331 11.05 3.60 -14.12
CA TRP A 331 10.19 3.63 -12.93
C TRP A 331 10.04 5.03 -12.34
N TYR A 332 8.83 5.35 -11.88
CA TYR A 332 8.51 6.57 -11.15
C TYR A 332 8.07 6.26 -9.71
N GLU A 333 8.45 7.13 -8.79
CA GLU A 333 7.82 7.24 -7.47
C GLU A 333 6.83 8.39 -7.52
N GLY A 334 5.60 8.19 -7.06
CA GLY A 334 4.60 9.24 -7.05
C GLY A 334 3.51 9.10 -5.99
N GLU A 335 2.69 10.15 -5.87
CA GLU A 335 1.53 10.24 -5.00
C GLU A 335 0.26 10.41 -5.84
N ARG A 336 -0.71 9.50 -5.67
CA ARG A 336 -1.99 9.55 -6.38
C ARG A 336 -2.86 10.66 -5.81
N LEU A 337 -3.36 11.56 -6.67
CA LEU A 337 -4.09 12.76 -6.21
C LEU A 337 -5.41 12.46 -5.49
N ARG A 338 -6.04 11.31 -5.75
CA ARG A 338 -7.41 11.05 -5.26
C ARG A 338 -7.48 10.71 -3.77
N ASP A 339 -6.41 10.14 -3.23
CA ASP A 339 -6.33 9.55 -1.88
C ASP A 339 -4.95 9.72 -1.21
N GLY A 340 -4.02 10.42 -1.87
CA GLY A 340 -2.70 10.69 -1.32
C GLY A 340 -1.79 9.46 -1.19
N GLU A 341 -2.17 8.31 -1.75
CA GLU A 341 -1.34 7.10 -1.64
C GLU A 341 -0.05 7.25 -2.46
N ARG A 342 1.08 6.97 -1.81
CA ARG A 342 2.41 7.01 -2.40
C ARG A 342 2.91 5.61 -2.76
N GLY A 343 3.64 5.51 -3.86
CA GLY A 343 4.33 4.28 -4.24
C GLY A 343 4.97 4.35 -5.62
N TRP A 344 5.50 3.21 -6.05
CA TRP A 344 6.26 3.06 -7.28
C TRP A 344 5.42 2.49 -8.43
N PHE A 345 5.66 2.96 -9.65
CA PHE A 345 4.97 2.46 -10.84
C PHE A 345 5.81 2.59 -12.13
N PRO A 346 5.58 1.73 -13.13
CA PRO A 346 6.27 1.81 -14.41
C PRO A 346 5.88 3.06 -15.22
N THR A 347 6.85 3.70 -15.85
CA THR A 347 6.64 4.90 -16.69
C THR A 347 5.74 4.65 -17.88
N GLU A 348 5.75 3.43 -18.43
CA GLU A 348 4.98 3.03 -19.59
C GLU A 348 3.46 3.09 -19.39
N CYS A 349 2.97 3.14 -18.15
CA CYS A 349 1.54 3.26 -17.87
C CYS A 349 1.06 4.72 -17.79
N ALA A 350 1.97 5.70 -17.91
CA ALA A 350 1.71 7.09 -17.63
C ALA A 350 2.10 8.03 -18.77
N LYS A 351 1.42 9.17 -18.87
CA LYS A 351 1.71 10.25 -19.81
C LYS A 351 1.80 11.58 -19.05
N GLU A 352 2.84 12.34 -19.31
CA GLU A 352 3.04 13.65 -18.66
C GLU A 352 1.97 14.67 -19.07
N ILE A 353 1.42 15.38 -18.07
CA ILE A 353 0.46 16.46 -18.27
C ILE A 353 1.24 17.76 -18.42
N THR A 354 1.18 18.36 -19.61
CA THR A 354 1.90 19.61 -19.93
C THR A 354 1.00 20.85 -19.88
N CYS A 355 -0.33 20.68 -19.94
CA CYS A 355 -1.28 21.78 -19.94
C CYS A 355 -1.41 22.41 -18.54
N ARG A 356 -0.99 23.68 -18.39
CA ARG A 356 -1.03 24.37 -17.09
C ARG A 356 -2.44 24.49 -16.51
N ALA A 357 -3.44 24.80 -17.33
CA ALA A 357 -4.82 24.88 -16.87
C ALA A 357 -5.34 23.54 -16.31
N THR A 358 -4.87 22.41 -16.86
CA THR A 358 -5.21 21.07 -16.35
C THR A 358 -4.49 20.81 -15.03
N ILE A 359 -3.19 21.14 -14.95
CA ILE A 359 -2.37 21.02 -13.74
C ILE A 359 -3.02 21.78 -12.57
N ASP A 360 -3.44 23.03 -12.78
CA ASP A 360 -4.03 23.87 -11.74
C ASP A 360 -5.40 23.34 -11.29
N LYS A 361 -6.26 22.92 -12.22
CA LYS A 361 -7.55 22.28 -11.91
C LYS A 361 -7.39 20.98 -11.10
N ASN A 362 -6.37 20.19 -11.42
CA ASN A 362 -6.06 18.97 -10.68
C ASN A 362 -5.63 19.29 -9.24
N MET A 363 -4.83 20.34 -9.04
CA MET A 363 -4.42 20.80 -7.71
C MET A 363 -5.61 21.31 -6.88
N GLU A 364 -6.52 22.07 -7.48
CA GLU A 364 -7.77 22.48 -6.81
C GLU A 364 -8.62 21.27 -6.41
N ARG A 365 -8.74 20.28 -7.29
CA ARG A 365 -9.47 19.04 -7.02
C ARG A 365 -8.82 18.26 -5.88
N MET A 366 -7.50 18.14 -5.87
CA MET A 366 -6.75 17.50 -4.78
C MET A 366 -7.01 18.20 -3.44
N GLY A 367 -6.96 19.53 -3.40
CA GLY A 367 -7.26 20.30 -2.19
C GLY A 367 -8.67 20.04 -1.66
N ARG A 368 -9.66 19.89 -2.54
CA ARG A 368 -11.03 19.51 -2.14
C ARG A 368 -11.10 18.09 -1.59
N LEU A 369 -10.44 17.11 -2.22
CA LEU A 369 -10.47 15.71 -1.82
C LEU A 369 -9.72 15.47 -0.51
N LEU A 370 -8.50 15.97 -0.38
CA LEU A 370 -7.71 15.87 0.86
C LEU A 370 -8.30 16.72 1.99
N GLY A 371 -8.92 17.85 1.67
CA GLY A 371 -9.63 18.68 2.66
C GLY A 371 -10.84 17.97 3.27
N LEU A 372 -11.47 17.05 2.54
CA LEU A 372 -12.52 16.17 3.07
C LEU A 372 -11.96 15.04 3.95
N GLU A 373 -10.71 14.61 3.71
CA GLU A 373 -10.02 13.61 4.55
C GLU A 373 -9.41 14.18 5.83
N THR A 374 -8.99 15.46 5.81
CA THR A 374 -8.28 16.12 6.92
C THR A 374 -9.17 16.96 7.85
N ASN A 375 -10.34 17.43 7.37
CA ASN A 375 -11.31 18.16 8.20
C ASN A 375 -12.42 17.24 8.76
N VAL A 376 -12.06 16.12 9.41
CA VAL A 376 -12.96 15.38 10.34
C VAL A 376 -12.17 14.70 11.44
#